data_AF-A0A6J1DZF6-F1
#
_entry.id   AF-A0A6J1DZF6-F1
#
_cell.length_a   1.000
_cell.length_b   1.000
_cell.length_c   1.000
_cell.angle_alpha   90.00
_cell.angle_beta   90.00
_cell.angle_gamma   90.00
#
_symmetry.space_group_name_H-M   'P 1'
#
loop_
_entity.id
_entity.type
_entity.pdbx_description
1 polymer ?
#
loop_
_entity_poly.entity_id
_entity_poly.type
_entity_poly.pdbx_seq_one_letter_code
_entity_poly.pdbx_strand_id
1 'polypeptide(L)'
;MCSSGGRTELTPEEERIMIRDIALTAEANTKEGDVFYLITQRWWQHWIEYVNQDQPVNANDGSSFAEIYDSFGSSMLKRPANIDNSDLIYDAASEDSSVSIEIHDTLLEGRDYVLLPQEVWKQLYLWYGGGPTLARKVISAGLSQTELAVEVYPLRLQLLEVGKGDRSTIRISKKETIGELHRRACEIFDLNLEQVCIWDYYGHRKHALMNDMDKTLDDANIQMDQDVNPERVLK
;
A
#
# COMPACT_ATOMS: atom_id res chain seq x y z
N MET A 1 1.57 -30.36 35.82
CA MET A 1 2.78 -30.26 34.99
C MET A 1 2.34 -29.76 33.64
N CYS A 2 2.38 -28.45 33.41
CA CYS A 2 2.06 -27.87 32.11
C CYS A 2 3.39 -27.71 31.37
N SER A 3 3.63 -28.56 30.38
CA SER A 3 4.76 -28.43 29.48
C SER A 3 4.51 -27.22 28.59
N SER A 4 5.16 -26.10 28.90
CA SER A 4 5.31 -24.99 27.97
C SER A 4 6.12 -25.49 26.78
N GLY A 5 5.46 -25.72 25.64
CA GLY A 5 6.14 -25.99 24.39
C GLY A 5 6.97 -24.77 24.01
N GLY A 6 8.27 -24.82 24.27
CA GLY A 6 9.21 -23.83 23.77
C GLY A 6 9.14 -23.83 22.26
N ARG A 7 8.66 -22.74 21.65
CA ARG A 7 8.96 -22.46 20.25
C ARG A 7 10.48 -22.35 20.16
N THR A 8 11.13 -23.30 19.52
CA THR A 8 12.52 -23.14 19.11
C THR A 8 12.58 -21.89 18.24
N GLU A 9 13.27 -20.86 18.71
CA GLU A 9 13.52 -19.66 17.92
C GLU A 9 14.35 -20.06 16.70
N LEU A 10 13.90 -19.68 15.51
CA LEU A 10 14.64 -19.91 14.27
C LEU A 10 15.93 -19.09 14.30
N THR A 11 16.99 -19.67 13.75
CA THR A 11 18.24 -18.93 13.50
C THR A 11 18.00 -17.84 12.45
N PRO A 12 18.83 -16.77 12.43
CA PRO A 12 18.70 -15.69 11.44
C PRO A 12 18.78 -16.23 9.99
N GLU A 13 19.62 -17.22 9.76
CA GLU A 13 19.78 -17.88 8.45
C GLU A 13 18.52 -18.68 8.05
N GLU A 14 17.90 -19.40 8.98
CA GLU A 14 16.64 -20.12 8.72
C GLU A 14 15.50 -19.15 8.36
N GLU A 15 15.42 -17.99 9.02
CA GLU A 15 14.44 -16.95 8.65
C GLU A 15 14.70 -16.42 7.24
N ARG A 16 15.97 -16.17 6.89
CA ARG A 16 16.35 -15.69 5.56
C ARG A 16 15.93 -16.66 4.46
N ILE A 17 16.24 -17.94 4.65
CA ILE A 17 15.89 -19.00 3.68
C ILE A 17 14.39 -19.08 3.54
N MET A 18 13.65 -19.13 4.66
CA MET A 18 12.20 -19.26 4.63
C MET A 18 11.52 -18.07 3.94
N ILE A 19 11.92 -16.84 4.26
CA ILE A 19 11.34 -15.65 3.62
C ILE A 19 11.66 -15.61 2.13
N ARG A 20 12.87 -16.01 1.72
CA ARG A 20 13.24 -16.12 0.30
C ARG A 20 12.35 -17.13 -0.43
N ASP A 21 12.16 -18.32 0.14
CA ASP A 21 11.37 -19.39 -0.49
C ASP A 21 9.88 -19.01 -0.60
N ILE A 22 9.35 -18.35 0.43
CA ILE A 22 7.98 -17.81 0.41
C ILE A 22 7.85 -16.71 -0.64
N ALA A 23 8.81 -15.77 -0.71
CA ALA A 23 8.78 -14.68 -1.66
C ALA A 23 8.81 -15.19 -3.12
N LEU A 24 9.75 -16.07 -3.45
CA LEU A 24 9.85 -16.68 -4.78
C LEU A 24 8.55 -17.40 -5.19
N THR A 25 7.96 -18.14 -4.26
CA THR A 25 6.70 -18.84 -4.50
C THR A 25 5.53 -17.86 -4.67
N ALA A 26 5.46 -16.82 -3.85
CA ALA A 26 4.38 -15.84 -3.90
C ALA A 26 4.44 -15.00 -5.18
N GLU A 27 5.63 -14.56 -5.58
CA GLU A 27 5.86 -13.80 -6.82
C GLU A 27 5.46 -14.62 -8.06
N ALA A 28 5.85 -15.89 -8.12
CA ALA A 28 5.50 -16.77 -9.24
C ALA A 28 3.99 -17.02 -9.39
N ASN A 29 3.22 -16.86 -8.30
CA ASN A 29 1.78 -17.10 -8.28
C ASN A 29 0.94 -15.82 -8.16
N THR A 30 1.58 -14.64 -8.24
CA THR A 30 0.89 -13.36 -8.09
C THR A 30 -0.11 -13.13 -9.23
N LYS A 31 -1.32 -12.69 -8.87
CA LYS A 31 -2.41 -12.37 -9.80
C LYS A 31 -3.13 -11.09 -9.38
N GLU A 32 -3.95 -10.56 -10.29
CA GLU A 32 -4.83 -9.45 -9.99
C GLU A 32 -5.75 -9.74 -8.79
N GLY A 33 -5.92 -8.75 -7.91
CA GLY A 33 -6.67 -8.87 -6.68
C GLY A 33 -5.89 -9.41 -5.48
N ASP A 34 -4.68 -9.94 -5.68
CA ASP A 34 -3.82 -10.35 -4.57
C ASP A 34 -3.42 -9.15 -3.71
N VAL A 35 -3.03 -9.42 -2.46
CA VAL A 35 -2.71 -8.40 -1.47
C VAL A 35 -1.22 -8.36 -1.20
N PHE A 36 -0.66 -7.15 -1.20
CA PHE A 36 0.69 -6.82 -0.77
C PHE A 36 0.61 -5.91 0.45
N TYR A 37 1.69 -5.86 1.23
CA TYR A 37 1.77 -5.06 2.44
C TYR A 37 2.98 -4.14 2.37
N LEU A 38 2.79 -2.88 2.78
CA LEU A 38 3.91 -1.97 3.01
C LEU A 38 4.55 -2.30 4.34
N ILE A 39 5.88 -2.28 4.36
CA ILE A 39 6.68 -2.28 5.57
C ILE A 39 7.72 -1.17 5.47
N THR A 40 7.95 -0.43 6.56
CA THR A 40 8.95 0.65 6.56
C THR A 40 10.34 0.12 6.20
N GLN A 41 11.05 0.86 5.36
CA GLN A 41 12.41 0.55 4.92
C GLN A 41 13.35 0.40 6.13
N ARG A 42 13.11 1.18 7.19
CA ARG A 42 13.91 1.16 8.42
C ARG A 42 13.90 -0.21 9.10
N TRP A 43 12.71 -0.79 9.28
CA TRP A 43 12.57 -2.10 9.90
C TRP A 43 13.10 -3.18 8.97
N TRP A 44 12.75 -3.10 7.68
CA TRP A 44 13.19 -4.07 6.67
C TRP A 44 14.71 -4.16 6.60
N GLN A 45 15.40 -3.02 6.56
CA GLN A 45 16.85 -2.99 6.49
C GLN A 45 17.51 -3.59 7.73
N HIS A 46 16.98 -3.29 8.92
CA HIS A 46 17.49 -3.90 10.16
C HIS A 46 17.29 -5.43 10.16
N TRP A 47 16.16 -5.92 9.64
CA TRP A 47 15.94 -7.37 9.49
C TRP A 47 16.93 -8.00 8.49
N ILE A 48 17.16 -7.35 7.35
CA ILE A 48 18.15 -7.80 6.36
C ILE A 48 19.56 -7.87 6.96
N GLU A 49 19.98 -6.86 7.72
CA GLU A 49 21.25 -6.86 8.43
C GLU A 49 21.32 -8.01 9.44
N TYR A 50 20.26 -8.19 10.24
CA TYR A 50 20.16 -9.26 11.22
C TYR A 50 20.29 -10.66 10.60
N VAL A 51 19.63 -10.93 9.48
CA VAL A 51 19.66 -12.27 8.87
C VAL A 51 20.91 -12.56 8.03
N ASN A 52 21.74 -11.55 7.76
CA ASN A 52 22.97 -11.69 6.96
C ASN A 52 24.26 -11.62 7.78
N GLN A 53 24.18 -11.58 9.11
CA GLN A 53 25.33 -11.40 10.01
C GLN A 53 26.45 -12.43 9.81
N ASP A 54 26.10 -13.67 9.50
CA ASP A 54 27.04 -14.79 9.40
C ASP A 54 27.52 -15.05 7.95
N GLN A 55 27.19 -14.17 6.99
CA GLN A 55 27.70 -14.33 5.63
C GLN A 55 29.17 -13.88 5.54
N PRO A 56 30.08 -14.71 5.03
CA PRO A 56 31.46 -14.30 4.79
C PRO A 56 31.47 -13.21 3.72
N VAL A 57 31.86 -11.99 4.11
CA VAL A 57 32.09 -10.89 3.18
C VAL A 57 33.21 -11.33 2.24
N ASN A 58 32.89 -11.59 0.97
CA ASN A 58 33.88 -11.86 -0.06
C ASN A 58 34.74 -10.60 -0.22
N ALA A 59 35.91 -10.62 0.40
CA ALA A 59 36.93 -9.56 0.31
C ALA A 59 37.58 -9.56 -1.07
N ASN A 60 36.86 -9.13 -2.11
CA ASN A 60 37.48 -8.87 -3.41
C ASN A 60 36.92 -7.70 -4.22
N ASP A 61 35.90 -6.98 -3.75
CA ASP A 61 35.48 -5.73 -4.40
C ASP A 61 35.79 -4.55 -3.47
N GLY A 62 36.79 -3.77 -3.87
CA GLY A 62 37.35 -2.62 -3.16
C GLY A 62 36.40 -1.44 -3.03
N SER A 63 35.28 -1.62 -2.33
CA SER A 63 34.50 -0.52 -1.77
C SER A 63 34.95 -0.29 -0.33
N SER A 64 35.78 0.74 -0.16
CA SER A 64 36.28 1.20 1.14
C SER A 64 35.14 1.78 1.98
N PHE A 65 34.40 0.92 2.68
CA PHE A 65 33.61 1.32 3.85
C PHE A 65 33.89 0.43 5.07
N ALA A 66 34.73 -0.60 4.92
CA ALA A 66 34.97 -1.62 5.96
C ALA A 66 36.04 -1.23 7.00
N GLU A 67 36.78 -0.13 6.85
CA GLU A 67 37.94 0.17 7.72
C GLU A 67 37.63 0.98 9.01
N ILE A 68 36.37 1.07 9.45
CA ILE A 68 36.03 1.78 10.72
C ILE A 68 35.55 0.82 11.83
N TYR A 69 35.35 -0.48 11.56
CA TYR A 69 34.74 -1.40 12.54
C TYR A 69 35.71 -2.28 13.35
N ASP A 70 37.03 -2.03 13.34
CA ASP A 70 37.99 -2.78 14.16
C ASP A 70 38.18 -2.23 15.60
N SER A 71 37.15 -1.59 16.18
CA SER A 71 37.30 -1.03 17.54
C SER A 71 36.06 -0.91 18.42
N PHE A 72 35.00 -1.70 18.18
CA PHE A 72 34.02 -1.99 19.22
C PHE A 72 33.54 -3.44 19.06
N GLY A 73 33.64 -4.22 20.14
CA GLY A 73 33.58 -5.68 20.15
C GLY A 73 32.49 -6.31 19.29
N SER A 74 32.85 -7.45 18.68
CA SER A 74 32.01 -8.41 17.98
C SER A 74 30.76 -8.78 18.78
N SER A 75 29.73 -7.93 18.72
CA SER A 75 28.38 -8.21 19.19
C SER A 75 27.58 -8.59 17.96
N MET A 76 27.03 -9.80 17.94
CA MET A 76 25.97 -10.18 17.00
C MET A 76 24.93 -9.04 16.96
N LEU A 77 24.51 -8.62 15.75
CA LEU A 77 23.40 -7.70 15.58
C LEU A 77 22.15 -8.33 16.23
N LYS A 78 21.41 -7.48 16.91
CA LYS A 78 20.25 -7.92 17.68
C LYS A 78 19.10 -8.24 16.75
N ARG A 79 18.31 -9.24 17.13
CA ARG A 79 17.02 -9.53 16.51
C ARG A 79 16.17 -8.25 16.48
N PRO A 80 15.54 -7.90 15.34
CA PRO A 80 14.67 -6.73 15.26
C PRO A 80 13.55 -6.79 16.30
N ALA A 81 13.12 -5.61 16.75
CA ALA A 81 11.90 -5.46 17.53
C ALA A 81 10.65 -5.74 16.66
N ASN A 82 9.47 -5.54 17.24
CA ASN A 82 8.21 -5.61 16.50
C ASN A 82 8.20 -4.65 15.30
N ILE A 83 7.42 -5.00 14.27
CA ILE A 83 7.24 -4.16 13.09
C ILE A 83 6.53 -2.87 13.53
N ASP A 84 7.04 -1.73 13.08
CA ASP A 84 6.48 -0.42 13.37
C ASP A 84 6.45 0.42 12.10
N ASN A 85 5.26 0.53 11.49
CA ASN A 85 4.99 1.25 10.25
C ASN A 85 4.40 2.64 10.49
N SER A 86 4.46 3.14 11.73
CA SER A 86 3.80 4.40 12.11
C SER A 86 4.42 5.62 11.42
N ASP A 87 5.65 5.50 10.92
CA ASP A 87 6.35 6.52 10.13
C ASP A 87 5.82 6.69 8.70
N LEU A 88 4.97 5.77 8.23
CA LEU A 88 4.38 5.82 6.88
C LEU A 88 3.01 6.51 6.85
N ILE A 89 2.41 6.81 8.00
CA ILE A 89 1.03 7.28 8.11
C ILE A 89 0.95 8.73 8.58
N TYR A 90 -0.11 9.44 8.17
CA TYR A 90 -0.38 10.76 8.74
C TYR A 90 -0.78 10.64 10.22
N ASP A 91 -0.18 11.48 11.06
CA ASP A 91 -0.35 11.48 12.53
C ASP A 91 -1.67 12.19 12.94
N ALA A 92 -2.82 11.61 12.57
CA ALA A 92 -4.20 11.84 13.06
C ALA A 92 -5.20 11.24 12.04
N ALA A 93 -6.28 10.51 12.38
CA ALA A 93 -7.12 10.63 13.56
C ALA A 93 -7.94 9.34 13.84
N SER A 94 -8.08 9.06 15.14
CA SER A 94 -9.32 8.70 15.87
C SER A 94 -10.30 7.66 15.30
N GLU A 95 -10.42 6.55 16.04
CA GLU A 95 -11.66 5.95 16.55
C GLU A 95 -12.85 5.65 15.61
N ASP A 96 -12.66 5.58 14.29
CA ASP A 96 -13.66 4.95 13.42
C ASP A 96 -13.03 3.82 12.61
N SER A 97 -13.32 2.59 13.03
CA SER A 97 -12.75 1.34 12.53
C SER A 97 -13.12 1.01 11.07
N SER A 98 -13.64 1.98 10.31
CA SER A 98 -14.06 1.86 8.92
C SER A 98 -13.24 2.72 7.94
N VAL A 99 -12.42 3.67 8.44
CA VAL A 99 -11.57 4.52 7.59
C VAL A 99 -10.24 3.81 7.33
N SER A 100 -9.96 3.55 6.05
CA SER A 100 -8.67 3.02 5.61
C SER A 100 -7.52 3.90 6.10
N ILE A 101 -6.53 3.32 6.79
CA ILE A 101 -5.33 4.02 7.23
C ILE A 101 -4.64 4.71 6.03
N GLU A 102 -4.56 6.03 6.06
CA GLU A 102 -3.94 6.83 5.00
C GLU A 102 -2.43 6.94 5.21
N ILE A 103 -1.69 6.64 4.13
CA ILE A 103 -0.23 6.79 4.10
C ILE A 103 0.15 8.12 3.47
N HIS A 104 1.35 8.61 3.78
CA HIS A 104 1.89 9.82 3.16
C HIS A 104 1.98 9.66 1.62
N ASP A 105 1.53 10.68 0.88
CA ASP A 105 1.51 10.63 -0.59
C ASP A 105 2.90 10.85 -1.23
N THR A 106 3.90 11.18 -0.41
CA THR A 106 5.28 11.46 -0.87
C THR A 106 6.24 10.29 -0.67
N LEU A 107 5.75 9.14 -0.19
CA LEU A 107 6.62 7.98 0.07
C LEU A 107 7.04 7.33 -1.24
N LEU A 108 8.28 6.85 -1.27
CA LEU A 108 8.89 6.19 -2.41
C LEU A 108 9.25 4.75 -2.04
N GLU A 109 8.82 3.81 -2.87
CA GLU A 109 9.22 2.41 -2.76
C GLU A 109 10.75 2.27 -2.85
N GLY A 110 11.33 1.41 -2.02
CA GLY A 110 12.76 1.15 -1.91
C GLY A 110 13.54 2.21 -1.10
N ARG A 111 12.93 3.38 -0.85
CA ARG A 111 13.50 4.41 0.02
C ARG A 111 12.81 4.46 1.37
N ASP A 112 11.48 4.56 1.37
CA ASP A 112 10.69 4.78 2.57
C ASP A 112 9.97 3.49 3.01
N TYR A 113 9.56 2.65 2.05
CA TYR A 113 8.95 1.35 2.31
C TYR A 113 9.34 0.30 1.27
N VAL A 114 9.12 -0.98 1.58
CA VAL A 114 9.10 -2.07 0.59
C VAL A 114 7.72 -2.72 0.54
N LEU A 115 7.38 -3.29 -0.62
CA LEU A 115 6.18 -4.09 -0.80
C LEU A 115 6.49 -5.57 -0.60
N LEU A 116 5.71 -6.21 0.26
CA LEU A 116 5.84 -7.64 0.55
C LEU A 116 4.58 -8.38 0.10
N PRO A 117 4.70 -9.53 -0.59
CA PRO A 117 3.56 -10.41 -0.83
C PRO A 117 2.90 -10.81 0.50
N GLN A 118 1.58 -11.03 0.48
CA GLN A 118 0.81 -11.38 1.69
C GLN A 118 1.44 -12.48 2.54
N GLU A 119 1.94 -13.54 1.91
CA GLU A 119 2.48 -14.69 2.65
C GLU A 119 3.80 -14.36 3.35
N VAL A 120 4.63 -13.48 2.75
CA VAL A 120 5.84 -12.94 3.39
C VAL A 120 5.44 -12.09 4.60
N TRP A 121 4.48 -11.18 4.43
CA TRP A 121 3.99 -10.35 5.53
C TRP A 121 3.45 -11.18 6.69
N LYS A 122 2.59 -12.18 6.42
CA LYS A 122 2.05 -13.06 7.45
C LYS A 122 3.15 -13.78 8.23
N GLN A 123 4.21 -14.22 7.55
CA GLN A 123 5.33 -14.91 8.19
C GLN A 123 6.12 -13.96 9.10
N LEU A 124 6.45 -12.76 8.63
CA LEU A 124 7.14 -11.76 9.44
C LEU A 124 6.28 -11.31 10.62
N TYR A 125 4.98 -11.09 10.40
CA TYR A 125 4.03 -10.74 11.46
C TYR A 125 3.89 -11.85 12.50
N LEU A 126 3.91 -13.12 12.10
CA LEU A 126 3.89 -14.26 13.03
C LEU A 126 5.12 -14.30 13.94
N TRP A 127 6.28 -13.88 13.45
CA TRP A 127 7.54 -13.86 14.19
C TRP A 127 7.75 -12.61 15.04
N TYR A 128 7.41 -11.44 14.50
CA TYR A 128 7.77 -10.15 15.08
C TYR A 128 6.55 -9.37 15.59
N GLY A 129 5.35 -9.65 15.10
CA GLY A 129 4.14 -8.86 15.39
C GLY A 129 4.28 -7.39 15.00
N GLY A 130 3.43 -6.53 15.56
CA GLY A 130 3.51 -5.08 15.39
C GLY A 130 2.43 -4.49 14.50
N GLY A 131 2.74 -3.39 13.79
CA GLY A 131 1.80 -2.70 12.91
C GLY A 131 2.11 -1.20 12.76
N PRO A 132 1.17 -0.40 12.24
CA PRO A 132 -0.10 -0.81 11.64
C PRO A 132 0.08 -1.65 10.37
N THR A 133 -0.95 -2.44 10.04
CA THR A 133 -0.98 -3.25 8.82
C THR A 133 -1.41 -2.39 7.63
N LEU A 134 -0.56 -2.28 6.61
CA LEU A 134 -0.80 -1.41 5.45
C LEU A 134 -0.97 -2.24 4.17
N ALA A 135 -2.17 -2.78 3.98
CA ALA A 135 -2.51 -3.64 2.85
C ALA A 135 -2.81 -2.84 1.56
N ARG A 136 -2.38 -3.36 0.41
CA ARG A 136 -2.64 -2.83 -0.94
C ARG A 136 -2.96 -3.96 -1.89
N LYS A 137 -3.78 -3.68 -2.92
CA LYS A 137 -4.19 -4.68 -3.90
C LYS A 137 -3.35 -4.60 -5.16
N VAL A 138 -3.07 -5.76 -5.76
CA VAL A 138 -2.56 -5.87 -7.11
C VAL A 138 -3.70 -5.59 -8.07
N ILE A 139 -3.43 -4.75 -9.05
CA ILE A 139 -4.36 -4.40 -10.13
C ILE A 139 -3.70 -4.65 -11.48
N SER A 140 -4.51 -4.88 -12.49
CA SER A 140 -4.05 -4.77 -13.88
C SER A 140 -3.60 -3.33 -14.18
N ALA A 141 -2.54 -3.20 -14.96
CA ALA A 141 -1.94 -1.93 -15.34
C ALA A 141 -1.39 -1.99 -16.77
N GLY A 142 -0.98 -0.82 -17.27
CA GLY A 142 -0.51 -0.65 -18.64
C GLY A 142 -1.65 -0.59 -19.66
N LEU A 143 -1.33 -0.15 -20.87
CA LEU A 143 -2.31 0.03 -21.95
C LEU A 143 -3.00 -1.27 -22.35
N SER A 144 -2.30 -2.41 -22.21
CA SER A 144 -2.83 -3.74 -22.51
C SER A 144 -3.54 -4.41 -21.34
N GLN A 145 -3.51 -3.81 -20.14
CA GLN A 145 -4.05 -4.40 -18.90
C GLN A 145 -3.46 -5.78 -18.55
N THR A 146 -2.29 -6.11 -19.09
CA THR A 146 -1.61 -7.41 -18.86
C THR A 146 -0.52 -7.33 -17.80
N GLU A 147 -0.08 -6.12 -17.46
CA GLU A 147 0.94 -5.91 -16.43
C GLU A 147 0.25 -5.88 -15.07
N LEU A 148 0.88 -6.46 -14.05
CA LEU A 148 0.39 -6.42 -12.68
C LEU A 148 1.19 -5.38 -11.90
N ALA A 149 0.49 -4.50 -11.19
CA ALA A 149 1.09 -3.51 -10.32
C ALA A 149 0.32 -3.40 -9.01
N VAL A 150 1.01 -3.15 -7.90
CA VAL A 150 0.37 -2.87 -6.62
C VAL A 150 -0.13 -1.43 -6.63
N GLU A 151 -1.44 -1.25 -6.42
CA GLU A 151 -2.04 0.09 -6.28
C GLU A 151 -1.76 0.64 -4.89
N VAL A 152 -0.58 1.24 -4.69
CA VAL A 152 -0.21 1.83 -3.41
C VAL A 152 -1.05 3.07 -3.10
N TYR A 153 -1.35 3.85 -4.14
CA TYR A 153 -2.13 5.08 -4.04
C TYR A 153 -3.36 5.00 -4.95
N PRO A 154 -4.53 4.65 -4.42
CA PRO A 154 -5.79 4.82 -5.14
C PRO A 154 -5.98 6.28 -5.55
N LEU A 155 -6.77 6.53 -6.60
CA LEU A 155 -7.07 7.89 -7.05
C LEU A 155 -7.66 8.71 -5.91
N ARG A 156 -7.06 9.87 -5.65
CA ARG A 156 -7.64 10.90 -4.79
C ARG A 156 -8.43 11.85 -5.67
N LEU A 157 -9.75 11.85 -5.51
CA LEU A 157 -10.66 12.68 -6.30
C LEU A 157 -11.30 13.75 -5.42
N GLN A 158 -11.45 14.95 -5.96
CA GLN A 158 -12.18 16.03 -5.31
C GLN A 158 -13.61 16.04 -5.82
N LEU A 159 -14.56 15.79 -4.92
CA LEU A 159 -15.97 15.88 -5.21
C LEU A 159 -16.50 17.27 -4.86
N LEU A 160 -17.27 17.89 -5.76
CA LEU A 160 -17.92 19.18 -5.53
C LEU A 160 -19.42 19.13 -5.87
N GLU A 161 -20.29 19.29 -4.87
CA GLU A 161 -21.73 19.48 -5.09
C GLU A 161 -21.99 20.95 -5.47
N VAL A 162 -22.17 21.23 -6.76
CA VAL A 162 -22.36 22.60 -7.28
C VAL A 162 -23.56 23.32 -6.64
N GLY A 163 -24.60 22.58 -6.24
CA GLY A 163 -25.82 23.16 -5.66
C GLY A 163 -25.62 23.78 -4.28
N LYS A 164 -24.83 23.15 -3.41
CA LYS A 164 -24.56 23.63 -2.04
C LYS A 164 -23.18 24.27 -1.89
N GLY A 165 -22.25 23.98 -2.82
CA GLY A 165 -20.84 24.35 -2.72
C GLY A 165 -20.03 23.44 -1.81
N ASP A 166 -20.59 22.31 -1.39
CA ASP A 166 -19.94 21.34 -0.51
C ASP A 166 -18.81 20.61 -1.26
N ARG A 167 -17.68 20.43 -0.60
CA ARG A 167 -16.51 19.74 -1.13
C ARG A 167 -16.13 18.57 -0.25
N SER A 168 -15.81 17.45 -0.87
CA SER A 168 -15.29 16.26 -0.19
C SER A 168 -14.15 15.66 -0.99
N THR A 169 -13.22 14.99 -0.34
CA THR A 169 -12.14 14.25 -1.00
C THR A 169 -12.35 12.78 -0.74
N ILE A 170 -12.26 11.97 -1.80
CA ILE A 170 -12.39 10.51 -1.69
C ILE A 170 -11.16 9.81 -2.26
N ARG A 171 -10.87 8.62 -1.74
CA ARG A 171 -9.96 7.67 -2.36
C ARG A 171 -10.75 6.52 -3.00
N ILE A 172 -10.47 6.25 -4.26
CA ILE A 172 -11.14 5.20 -5.03
C ILE A 172 -10.14 4.50 -5.95
N SER A 173 -10.18 3.18 -6.04
CA SER A 173 -9.27 2.45 -6.93
C SER A 173 -9.55 2.84 -8.38
N LYS A 174 -8.51 2.94 -9.20
CA LYS A 174 -8.67 3.17 -10.63
C LYS A 174 -9.47 2.05 -11.33
N LYS A 175 -9.54 0.87 -10.71
CA LYS A 175 -10.32 -0.28 -11.18
C LYS A 175 -11.77 -0.31 -10.75
N GLU A 176 -12.19 0.59 -9.85
CA GLU A 176 -13.62 0.75 -9.58
C GLU A 176 -14.32 1.35 -10.79
N THR A 177 -15.63 1.12 -10.86
CA THR A 177 -16.46 1.64 -11.94
C THR A 177 -16.94 3.05 -11.67
N ILE A 178 -17.36 3.74 -12.73
CA ILE A 178 -18.10 5.01 -12.63
C ILE A 178 -19.35 4.82 -11.74
N GLY A 179 -20.00 3.66 -11.78
CA GLY A 179 -21.14 3.36 -10.91
C GLY A 179 -20.80 3.36 -9.42
N GLU A 180 -19.64 2.83 -9.04
CA GLU A 180 -19.16 2.86 -7.66
C GLU A 180 -18.80 4.29 -7.22
N LEU A 181 -18.14 5.07 -8.10
CA LEU A 181 -17.89 6.49 -7.87
C LEU A 181 -19.20 7.25 -7.63
N HIS A 182 -20.24 6.95 -8.43
CA HIS A 182 -21.57 7.54 -8.31
C HIS A 182 -22.24 7.21 -6.98
N ARG A 183 -22.21 5.94 -6.58
CA ARG A 183 -22.73 5.49 -5.29
C ARG A 183 -22.05 6.23 -4.13
N ARG A 184 -20.71 6.31 -4.12
CA ARG A 184 -19.98 7.01 -3.05
C ARG A 184 -20.26 8.51 -3.02
N ALA A 185 -20.31 9.16 -4.17
CA ALA A 185 -20.64 10.59 -4.25
C ALA A 185 -22.05 10.87 -3.71
N CYS A 186 -23.02 10.01 -4.05
CA CYS A 186 -24.38 10.11 -3.53
C CYS A 186 -24.46 9.88 -2.02
N GLU A 187 -23.73 8.90 -1.48
CA GLU A 187 -23.66 8.65 -0.03
C GLU A 187 -23.07 9.85 0.73
N ILE A 188 -22.03 10.49 0.20
CA ILE A 188 -21.35 11.63 0.83
C ILE A 188 -22.23 12.88 0.88
N PHE A 189 -22.96 13.17 -0.20
CA PHE A 189 -23.77 14.39 -0.32
C PHE A 189 -25.25 14.17 -0.02
N ASP A 190 -25.62 12.95 0.40
CA ASP A 190 -26.99 12.50 0.66
C ASP A 190 -27.91 12.79 -0.55
N LEU A 191 -27.48 12.31 -1.72
CA LEU A 191 -28.16 12.51 -3.01
C LEU A 191 -28.85 11.23 -3.48
N ASN A 192 -29.89 11.39 -4.30
CA ASN A 192 -30.56 10.26 -4.95
C ASN A 192 -29.84 9.89 -6.26
N LEU A 193 -29.40 8.62 -6.36
CA LEU A 193 -28.74 8.04 -7.53
C LEU A 193 -29.48 8.31 -8.87
N GLU A 194 -30.82 8.27 -8.88
CA GLU A 194 -31.62 8.47 -10.09
C GLU A 194 -31.69 9.93 -10.56
N GLN A 195 -31.28 10.87 -9.71
CA GLN A 195 -31.40 12.30 -9.95
C GLN A 195 -30.04 12.99 -10.12
N VAL A 196 -28.95 12.23 -10.19
CA VAL A 196 -27.60 12.76 -10.26
C VAL A 196 -26.88 12.23 -11.49
N CYS A 197 -26.15 13.11 -12.15
CA CYS A 197 -25.20 12.78 -13.20
C CYS A 197 -23.80 13.24 -12.77
N ILE A 198 -22.79 12.41 -13.02
CA ILE A 198 -21.41 12.78 -12.69
C ILE A 198 -20.73 13.35 -13.92
N TRP A 199 -20.09 14.50 -13.72
CA TRP A 199 -19.29 15.16 -14.74
C TRP A 199 -17.82 15.14 -14.36
N ASP A 200 -17.00 14.79 -15.34
CA ASP A 200 -15.56 14.97 -15.33
C ASP A 200 -15.21 16.46 -15.53
N TYR A 201 -14.40 17.01 -14.63
CA TYR A 201 -13.76 18.31 -14.79
C TYR A 201 -12.23 18.16 -14.91
N TYR A 202 -11.73 18.23 -16.15
CA TYR A 202 -10.30 18.23 -16.44
C TYR A 202 -9.79 19.67 -16.65
N GLY A 203 -8.78 20.09 -15.89
CA GLY A 203 -8.24 21.46 -15.96
C GLY A 203 -9.27 22.54 -15.63
N HIS A 204 -10.17 22.26 -14.70
CA HIS A 204 -11.32 23.09 -14.31
C HIS A 204 -12.30 23.39 -15.46
N ARG A 205 -12.36 22.54 -16.48
CA ARG A 205 -13.34 22.59 -17.56
C ARG A 205 -14.18 21.33 -17.58
N LYS A 206 -15.48 21.50 -17.76
CA LYS A 206 -16.43 20.41 -17.96
C LYS A 206 -16.03 19.63 -19.21
N HIS A 207 -15.55 18.41 -19.01
CA HIS A 207 -14.90 17.62 -20.05
C HIS A 207 -15.86 16.56 -20.62
N ALA A 208 -16.31 15.64 -19.79
CA ALA A 208 -17.16 14.52 -20.22
C ALA A 208 -18.24 14.19 -19.19
N LEU A 209 -19.39 13.75 -19.68
CA LEU A 209 -20.40 13.12 -18.83
C LEU A 209 -19.99 11.67 -18.59
N MET A 210 -19.92 11.26 -17.33
CA MET A 210 -19.63 9.88 -16.95
C MET A 210 -20.92 9.06 -16.96
N ASN A 211 -21.38 8.64 -18.14
CA ASN A 211 -22.66 7.95 -18.34
C ASN A 211 -22.54 6.41 -18.41
N ASP A 212 -21.35 5.89 -18.71
CA ASP A 212 -21.09 4.46 -18.77
C ASP A 212 -20.74 3.95 -17.37
N MET A 213 -21.74 3.44 -16.65
CA MET A 213 -21.63 3.05 -15.24
C MET A 213 -20.77 1.80 -15.02
N ASP A 214 -20.55 1.00 -16.06
CA ASP A 214 -19.75 -0.23 -16.02
C ASP A 214 -18.27 0.03 -16.33
N LYS A 215 -17.97 1.19 -16.92
CA LYS A 215 -16.61 1.57 -17.29
C LYS A 215 -15.77 1.90 -16.04
N THR A 216 -14.53 1.42 -16.03
CA THR A 216 -13.60 1.71 -14.93
C THR A 216 -13.09 3.15 -14.98
N LEU A 217 -12.62 3.67 -13.85
CA LEU A 217 -12.02 5.02 -13.79
C LEU A 217 -10.73 5.10 -14.61
N ASP A 218 -9.97 4.02 -14.67
CA ASP A 218 -8.78 3.85 -15.53
C ASP A 218 -9.15 3.96 -17.01
N ASP A 219 -10.19 3.24 -17.46
CA ASP A 219 -10.66 3.29 -18.86
C ASP A 219 -11.29 4.66 -19.21
N ALA A 220 -11.86 5.34 -18.21
CA ALA A 220 -12.36 6.70 -18.33
C ALA A 220 -11.24 7.76 -18.29
N ASN A 221 -9.99 7.33 -18.10
CA ASN A 221 -8.78 8.16 -18.04
C ASN A 221 -8.82 9.22 -16.92
N ILE A 222 -9.46 8.90 -15.80
CA ILE A 222 -9.51 9.76 -14.62
C ILE A 222 -8.14 9.80 -13.95
N GLN A 223 -7.64 10.99 -13.67
CA GLN A 223 -6.31 11.21 -13.10
C GLN A 223 -6.37 11.49 -11.59
N MET A 224 -5.20 11.38 -10.95
CA MET A 224 -5.01 11.78 -9.56
C MET A 224 -5.35 13.28 -9.39
N ASP A 225 -5.99 13.63 -8.28
CA ASP A 225 -6.37 14.99 -7.91
C ASP A 225 -7.36 15.69 -8.86
N GLN A 226 -8.06 14.91 -9.70
CA GLN A 226 -9.05 15.44 -10.63
C GLN A 226 -10.36 15.82 -9.93
N ASP A 227 -10.98 16.90 -10.40
CA ASP A 227 -12.28 17.37 -9.93
C ASP A 227 -13.40 16.55 -10.60
N VAL A 228 -14.34 16.07 -9.79
CA VAL A 228 -15.51 15.31 -10.23
C VAL A 228 -16.76 15.91 -9.59
N ASN A 229 -17.72 16.34 -10.42
CA ASN A 229 -18.88 17.08 -9.92
C ASN A 229 -20.17 16.28 -10.13
N PRO A 230 -20.83 15.82 -9.06
CA PRO A 230 -22.21 15.36 -9.16
C PRO A 230 -23.15 16.57 -9.39
N GLU A 231 -23.90 16.52 -10.49
CA GLU A 231 -24.91 17.53 -10.85
C GLU A 231 -26.31 16.90 -10.82
N ARG A 232 -27.29 17.62 -10.25
CA ARG A 232 -28.69 17.15 -10.27
C ARG A 232 -29.28 17.27 -11.66
N VAL A 233 -29.94 16.21 -12.13
CA VAL A 233 -30.69 16.22 -13.38
C VAL A 233 -31.96 17.04 -13.17
N LEU A 234 -32.03 18.22 -13.80
CA LEU A 234 -33.26 19.00 -13.86
C LEU A 234 -34.28 18.20 -14.69
N LYS A 235 -35.37 17.77 -14.05
CA LYS A 235 -36.55 17.23 -14.74
C LYS A 235 -37.39 18.36 -15.32
#